data_AF-A0A151S299-F1
#
_entry.id   AF-A0A151S299-F1
#
_cell.length_a   1.000
_cell.length_b   1.000
_cell.length_c   1.000
_cell.angle_alpha   90.00
_cell.angle_beta   90.00
_cell.angle_gamma   90.00
#
_symmetry.space_group_name_H-M   'P 1'
#
loop_
_entity.id
_entity.type
_entity.pdbx_description
1 polymer ?
#
loop_
_entity_poly.entity_id
_entity_poly.type
_entity_poly.pdbx_seq_one_letter_code
_entity_poly.pdbx_strand_id
1 'polypeptide(L)' 'MLQEMQMYVPGFIWKFNMQPAYQGGLLEEGNVIFKRLFWTFEPCIDGFAFCKPIVQVDGTFLYGKYKGKLLVAVA' A
#
# COMPACT_ATOMS: atom_id res chain seq x y z
N MET A 1 10.40 6.39 6.66
CA MET A 1 9.01 6.89 6.82
C MET A 1 8.11 5.83 7.42
N LEU A 2 7.86 4.69 6.76
CA LEU A 2 7.00 3.63 7.35
C LEU A 2 7.57 3.03 8.64
N GLN A 3 8.89 2.78 8.68
CA GLN A 3 9.58 2.37 9.91
C GLN A 3 9.46 3.43 11.01
N GLU A 4 9.60 4.71 10.67
CA GLU A 4 9.39 5.80 11.63
C GLU A 4 7.96 5.81 12.17
N MET A 5 6.97 5.66 11.30
CA MET A 5 5.56 5.59 11.71
C MET A 5 5.30 4.40 12.63
N GLN A 6 5.94 3.25 12.38
CA GLN A 6 5.85 2.09 13.25
C GLN A 6 6.49 2.35 14.64
N MET A 7 7.53 3.18 14.71
CA MET A 7 8.19 3.53 15.98
C MET A 7 7.38 4.53 16.80
N TYR A 8 6.77 5.53 16.16
CA TYR A 8 6.14 6.66 16.86
C TYR A 8 4.62 6.58 16.96
N VAL A 9 3.96 5.70 16.21
CA VAL A 9 2.49 5.57 16.21
C VAL A 9 2.10 4.17 16.69
N PRO A 10 1.79 4.02 18.00
CA PRO A 10 1.31 2.75 18.55
C PRO A 10 0.11 2.21 17.79
N GLY A 11 0.12 0.92 17.48
CA GLY A 11 -0.94 0.26 16.71
C GLY A 11 -0.88 0.50 15.20
N PHE A 12 0.12 1.22 14.67
CA PHE A 12 0.35 1.31 13.22
C PHE A 12 0.89 -0.02 12.68
N ILE A 13 0.14 -0.63 11.77
CA ILE A 13 0.47 -1.90 11.13
C ILE A 13 0.61 -1.65 9.63
N TRP A 14 1.68 -2.15 9.02
CA TRP A 14 1.87 -2.07 7.57
C TRP A 14 2.41 -3.35 6.98
N LYS A 15 2.09 -3.60 5.71
CA LYS A 15 2.60 -4.73 4.93
C LYS A 15 2.98 -4.24 3.54
N PHE A 16 4.19 -4.54 3.14
CA PHE A 16 4.73 -4.16 1.84
C PHE A 16 5.01 -5.40 1.00
N ASN A 17 4.65 -5.32 -0.28
CA ASN A 17 4.84 -6.42 -1.21
C ASN A 17 5.59 -5.94 -2.46
N MET A 18 6.72 -6.60 -2.70
CA MET A 18 7.55 -6.45 -3.88
C MET A 18 7.52 -7.74 -4.68
N GLN A 19 7.80 -7.64 -5.97
CA GLN A 19 7.99 -8.79 -6.84
C GLN A 19 9.25 -8.58 -7.69
N PRO A 20 9.92 -9.65 -8.15
CA PRO A 20 11.02 -9.52 -9.09
C PRO A 20 10.59 -8.81 -10.37
N ALA A 21 11.46 -7.99 -10.93
CA ALA A 21 11.27 -7.46 -12.26
C ALA A 21 11.55 -8.55 -13.31
N TYR A 22 10.70 -8.64 -14.32
CA TYR A 22 10.93 -9.50 -15.48
C TYR A 22 10.96 -8.63 -16.73
N GLN A 23 12.01 -8.78 -17.54
CA GLN A 23 12.13 -8.12 -18.82
C GLN A 23 12.20 -9.17 -19.92
N GLY A 24 11.20 -9.20 -20.81
CA GLY A 24 11.11 -10.21 -21.87
C GLY A 24 10.98 -11.66 -21.36
N GLY A 25 10.49 -11.86 -20.13
CA GLY A 25 10.37 -13.18 -19.49
C GLY A 25 11.62 -13.64 -18.72
N LEU A 26 12.73 -12.89 -18.77
CA LEU A 26 13.92 -13.16 -17.97
C LEU A 26 13.86 -12.37 -16.65
N LEU A 27 14.30 -12.99 -15.55
CA LEU A 27 14.36 -12.39 -14.23
C LEU A 27 15.52 -11.37 -14.21
N GLU A 28 15.22 -10.10 -13.92
CA GLU A 28 16.26 -9.09 -13.76
C GLU A 28 16.80 -9.11 -12.34
N GLU A 29 17.98 -9.72 -12.16
CA GLU A 29 18.63 -9.78 -10.86
C GLU A 29 18.93 -8.37 -10.32
N GLY A 30 18.52 -8.12 -9.07
CA GLY A 30 18.68 -6.83 -8.40
C GLY A 30 17.54 -5.84 -8.62
N ASN A 31 16.65 -6.07 -9.59
CA ASN A 31 15.49 -5.21 -9.83
C ASN A 31 14.20 -5.79 -9.21
N VAL A 32 13.52 -4.95 -8.42
CA VAL A 32 12.24 -5.28 -7.78
C VAL A 32 11.19 -4.24 -8.10
N ILE A 33 9.98 -4.70 -8.40
CA ILE A 33 8.83 -3.85 -8.74
C ILE A 33 7.93 -3.75 -7.51
N PHE A 34 7.54 -2.53 -7.18
CA PHE A 34 6.49 -2.26 -6.21
C PHE A 34 5.15 -2.83 -6.68
N LYS A 35 4.56 -3.72 -5.88
CA LYS A 35 3.23 -4.26 -6.19
C LYS A 35 2.14 -3.53 -5.41
N ARG A 36 2.30 -3.44 -4.10
CA ARG A 36 1.28 -2.89 -3.18
C ARG A 36 1.85 -2.63 -1.78
N LEU A 37 1.26 -1.65 -1.12
CA LEU A 37 1.49 -1.31 0.28
C LEU A 37 0.13 -1.28 0.96
N PHE A 38 0.01 -1.97 2.08
CA PHE A 38 -1.12 -1.88 2.99
C PHE A 38 -0.65 -1.23 4.28
N TRP A 39 -1.48 -0.39 4.86
CA TRP A 39 -1.32 0.08 6.22
C TRP A 39 -2.68 0.20 6.89
N THR A 40 -2.70 0.12 8.20
CA THR A 40 -3.89 0.32 9.03
C THR A 40 -3.47 0.61 10.47
N PHE A 41 -4.46 0.94 11.31
CA PHE A 41 -4.29 1.05 12.75
C PHE A 41 -5.10 -0.04 13.44
N GLU A 42 -4.61 -0.56 14.56
CA GLU A 42 -5.32 -1.57 15.36
C GLU A 42 -6.77 -1.16 15.71
N PRO A 43 -7.07 0.08 16.15
CA PRO A 43 -8.46 0.51 16.35
C PRO A 43 -9.32 0.50 15.07
N CYS A 44 -8.71 0.68 13.89
CA CYS A 44 -9.43 0.58 12.62
C CYS A 44 -9.78 -0.88 12.31
N ILE A 45 -8.93 -1.85 12.67
CA ILE A 45 -9.23 -3.28 12.52
C ILE A 45 -10.39 -3.65 13.44
N ASP A 46 -10.32 -3.24 14.71
CA ASP A 46 -11.34 -3.54 15.71
C ASP A 46 -12.69 -2.89 15.37
N GLY A 47 -12.64 -1.63 14.90
CA GLY A 47 -13.82 -0.86 14.50
C GLY A 47 -14.44 -1.34 13.18
N PHE A 48 -13.68 -2.00 12.29
CA PHE A 48 -14.14 -2.41 10.97
C PHE A 48 -15.36 -3.34 11.02
N ALA A 49 -15.44 -4.20 12.04
CA ALA A 49 -16.58 -5.09 12.24
C ALA A 49 -17.91 -4.35 12.44
N PHE A 50 -17.86 -3.06 12.82
CA PHE A 50 -19.02 -2.20 13.04
C PHE A 50 -19.25 -1.20 11.88
N CYS A 51 -18.31 -1.09 10.95
CA CYS A 51 -18.46 -0.27 9.75
C CYS A 51 -19.46 -0.92 8.78
N LYS A 52 -20.23 -0.09 8.07
CA LYS A 52 -20.96 -0.58 6.90
C LYS A 52 -19.93 -0.89 5.80
N PRO A 53 -20.02 -2.02 5.09
CA PRO A 53 -19.08 -2.36 4.04
C PRO A 53 -19.26 -1.38 2.86
N ILE A 54 -18.47 -0.31 2.86
CA ILE A 54 -18.46 0.71 1.81
C ILE A 54 -17.05 0.73 1.24
N VAL A 55 -16.87 0.17 0.05
CA VAL A 55 -15.58 0.26 -0.64
C VAL A 55 -15.57 1.54 -1.46
N GLN A 56 -14.90 2.57 -0.98
CA GLN A 56 -14.67 3.80 -1.74
C GLN A 56 -13.35 3.67 -2.50
N VAL A 57 -13.40 3.69 -3.83
CA VAL A 57 -12.22 3.73 -4.70
C VAL A 57 -12.04 5.14 -5.23
N ASP A 58 -10.97 5.82 -4.80
CA ASP A 58 -10.54 7.09 -5.40
C ASP A 58 -9.34 6.89 -6.33
N GLY A 59 -9.29 7.66 -7.42
CA GLY A 59 -8.28 7.58 -8.45
C GLY A 59 -7.61 8.92 -8.69
N THR A 60 -6.46 9.15 -8.06
CA THR A 60 -5.67 10.38 -8.28
C THR A 60 -4.59 10.12 -9.33
N PHE A 61 -4.52 10.98 -10.37
CA PHE A 61 -3.43 10.94 -11.34
C PHE A 61 -2.16 11.54 -10.72
N LEU A 62 -1.08 10.77 -10.74
CA LEU A 62 0.23 11.22 -10.29
C LEU A 62 0.99 11.84 -11.46
N TYR A 63 1.27 13.14 -11.36
CA TYR A 63 2.02 13.92 -12.36
C TYR A 63 3.51 14.10 -11.99
N GLY A 64 3.96 13.52 -10.88
CA GLY A 64 5.34 13.63 -10.38
C GLY A 64 6.32 12.62 -11.00
N LYS A 65 7.45 12.37 -10.32
CA LYS A 65 8.48 11.39 -10.73
C LYS A 65 7.90 10.00 -11.05
N TYR A 66 6.82 9.64 -10.37
CA TYR A 66 6.08 8.40 -10.60
C TYR A 66 4.83 8.73 -11.41
N LYS A 67 4.89 8.52 -12.73
CA LYS A 67 3.73 8.64 -13.61
C LYS A 67 2.82 7.41 -13.39
N GLY A 68 1.58 7.63 -12.98
CA GLY A 68 0.64 6.54 -12.69
C GLY A 68 -0.70 7.02 -12.12
N LYS A 69 -1.63 6.09 -11.87
CA LYS A 69 -2.88 6.37 -11.14
C LYS A 69 -2.76 5.77 -9.74
N LEU A 70 -2.81 6.60 -8.71
CA LEU A 70 -2.93 6.15 -7.33
C LEU A 70 -4.39 5.74 -7.11
N LEU A 71 -4.62 4.47 -6.81
CA LEU A 71 -5.92 3.94 -6.41
C LEU A 71 -5.92 3.77 -4.89
N VAL A 72 -6.85 4.43 -4.20
CA VAL A 72 -7.05 4.27 -2.76
C VAL A 72 -8.41 3.62 -2.55
N ALA A 73 -8.42 2.44 -1.92
CA ALA A 73 -9.63 1.78 -1.46
C ALA A 73 -9.73 1.96 0.06
N VAL A 74 -10.75 2.68 0.53
CA VAL A 74 -11.08 2.80 1.96
C VAL A 74 -12.35 1.97 2.20
N ALA A 75 -12.38 1.22 3.30
CA ALA A 75 -13.46 0.34 3.68
C ALA A 75 -14.02 0.73 5.06
#